data_AF-A0A6G0W0K4-F1
#
_entry.id   AF-A0A6G0W0K4-F1
#
_cell.length_a   1.000
_cell.length_b   1.000
_cell.length_c   1.000
_cell.angle_alpha   90.00
_cell.angle_beta   90.00
_cell.angle_gamma   90.00
#
_symmetry.space_group_name_H-M   'P 1'
#
loop_
_entity.id
_entity.type
_entity.pdbx_description
1 polymer ?
#
loop_
_entity_poly.entity_id
_entity_poly.type
_entity_poly.pdbx_seq_one_letter_code
_entity_poly.pdbx_strand_id
1 'polypeptide(L)'
;MSGNKNVMKMNDEQTMNFINYYEKEEVLWNTKLQAYRNRDARVEAVKRVVSAMNIEGFGPNHVISKFKNLRSSYCQELKKIATSEKSGASVEDIYVPHVIWFSKMDLF
;
A
#
# COMPACT_ATOMS: atom_id res chain seq x y z
N MET A 1 -3.14 -14.02 20.60
CA MET A 1 -1.68 -13.85 20.46
C MET A 1 -1.42 -12.98 19.23
N SER A 2 -1.37 -11.66 19.41
CA SER A 2 -1.03 -10.76 18.30
C SER A 2 0.46 -10.83 18.06
N GLY A 3 0.87 -11.70 17.13
CA GLY A 3 2.25 -11.80 16.69
C GLY A 3 2.70 -10.43 16.22
N ASN A 4 3.73 -9.91 16.88
CA ASN A 4 4.42 -8.68 16.53
C ASN A 4 4.96 -8.88 15.11
N LYS A 5 4.23 -8.43 14.10
CA LYS A 5 4.67 -8.51 12.70
C LYS A 5 5.83 -7.56 12.59
N ASN A 6 7.03 -8.08 12.40
CA ASN A 6 8.22 -7.27 12.17
C ASN A 6 7.97 -6.45 10.89
N VAL A 7 7.50 -5.21 11.04
CA VAL A 7 7.21 -4.32 9.92
C VAL A 7 8.56 -3.76 9.49
N MET A 8 9.04 -4.23 8.33
CA MET A 8 10.24 -3.65 7.74
C MET A 8 10.03 -2.17 7.49
N LYS A 9 10.85 -1.34 8.14
CA LYS A 9 10.80 0.13 7.96
C LYS A 9 11.34 0.44 6.57
N MET A 10 10.54 1.15 5.78
CA MET A 10 10.92 1.67 4.47
C MET A 10 10.87 3.18 4.54
N ASN A 11 11.82 3.86 3.90
CA ASN A 11 11.73 5.29 3.66
C ASN A 11 10.69 5.59 2.55
N ASP A 12 10.53 6.87 2.24
CA ASP A 12 9.55 7.34 1.26
C ASP A 12 9.87 6.82 -0.15
N GLU A 13 11.13 6.86 -0.57
CA GLU A 13 11.59 6.34 -1.87
C GLU A 13 11.31 4.83 -2.01
N GLN A 14 11.68 4.04 -1.01
CA GLN A 14 11.42 2.60 -0.97
C GLN A 14 9.92 2.30 -0.97
N THR A 15 9.13 3.12 -0.28
CA THR A 15 7.67 2.97 -0.26
C THR A 15 7.06 3.28 -1.63
N MET A 16 7.54 4.32 -2.32
CA MET A 16 7.12 4.63 -3.69
C MET A 16 7.52 3.53 -4.67
N ASN A 17 8.76 3.03 -4.59
CA ASN A 17 9.21 1.91 -5.41
C ASN A 17 8.36 0.65 -5.17
N PHE A 18 8.05 0.35 -3.92
CA PHE A 18 7.17 -0.76 -3.57
C PHE A 18 5.81 -0.62 -4.25
N ILE A 19 5.18 0.56 -4.16
CA ILE A 19 3.86 0.80 -4.78
C ILE A 19 3.94 0.65 -6.30
N ASN A 20 4.97 1.23 -6.94
CA ASN A 20 5.16 1.13 -8.39
C ASN A 20 5.34 -0.33 -8.87
N TYR A 21 6.05 -1.17 -8.12
CA TYR A 21 6.19 -2.59 -8.46
C TYR A 21 4.91 -3.38 -8.19
N TYR A 22 4.20 -3.06 -7.11
CA TYR A 22 2.94 -3.70 -6.76
C TYR A 22 1.82 -3.35 -7.77
N GLU A 23 1.78 -2.10 -8.23
CA GLU A 23 0.85 -1.60 -9.27
C GLU A 23 0.95 -2.43 -10.55
N LYS A 24 2.17 -2.72 -11.02
CA LYS A 24 2.43 -3.51 -12.24
C LYS A 24 1.96 -4.97 -12.14
N GLU A 25 1.76 -5.48 -10.93
CA GLU A 25 1.32 -6.84 -10.68
C GLU A 25 -0.20 -6.87 -10.43
N GLU A 26 -0.99 -6.57 -11.46
CA GLU A 26 -2.46 -6.46 -11.36
C GLU A 26 -3.13 -7.67 -10.70
N VAL A 27 -2.58 -8.88 -10.88
CA VAL A 27 -3.08 -10.10 -10.26
C VAL A 27 -3.16 -10.02 -8.72
N LEU A 28 -2.45 -9.08 -8.10
CA LEU A 28 -2.44 -8.86 -6.66
C LEU A 28 -3.58 -7.96 -6.16
N TRP A 29 -4.14 -7.09 -6.99
CA TRP A 29 -5.10 -6.07 -6.57
C TRP A 29 -6.36 -5.95 -7.45
N ASN A 30 -6.25 -6.24 -8.74
CA ASN A 30 -7.35 -6.12 -9.68
C ASN A 30 -8.30 -7.32 -9.58
N THR A 31 -9.37 -7.15 -8.79
CA THR A 31 -10.39 -8.20 -8.56
C THR A 31 -11.18 -8.61 -9.80
N LYS A 32 -11.10 -7.82 -10.89
CA LYS A 32 -11.75 -8.13 -12.18
C LYS A 32 -10.94 -9.12 -13.02
N LEU A 33 -9.65 -9.31 -12.74
CA LEU A 33 -8.84 -10.30 -13.43
C LEU A 33 -9.23 -11.72 -12.99
N GLN A 34 -9.46 -12.62 -13.95
CA GLN A 34 -9.68 -14.03 -13.65
C GLN A 34 -8.50 -14.62 -12.85
N ALA A 35 -7.27 -14.21 -13.20
CA ALA A 35 -6.05 -14.62 -12.53
C ALA A 35 -5.97 -14.17 -11.06
N TYR A 36 -6.72 -13.16 -10.63
CA TYR A 36 -6.73 -12.69 -9.23
C TYR A 36 -7.14 -13.81 -8.26
N ARG A 37 -8.00 -14.74 -8.69
CA ARG A 37 -8.41 -15.90 -7.89
C ARG A 37 -7.41 -17.05 -7.94
N ASN A 38 -6.46 -17.02 -8.88
CA ASN A 38 -5.42 -18.04 -9.01
C ASN A 38 -4.34 -17.83 -7.93
N ARG A 39 -4.25 -18.77 -6.99
CA ARG A 39 -3.29 -18.71 -5.90
C ARG A 39 -1.84 -18.68 -6.39
N ASP A 40 -1.50 -19.51 -7.36
CA ASP A 40 -0.12 -19.66 -7.85
C ASP A 40 0.31 -18.41 -8.62
N ALA A 41 -0.59 -17.85 -9.43
CA ALA A 41 -0.34 -16.59 -10.12
C ALA A 41 -0.02 -15.43 -9.16
N ARG A 42 -0.74 -15.34 -8.03
CA ARG A 42 -0.44 -14.36 -6.98
C ARG A 42 0.88 -14.63 -6.27
N VAL A 43 1.22 -15.89 -6.01
CA VAL A 43 2.50 -16.26 -5.39
C VAL A 43 3.66 -15.84 -6.29
N GLU A 44 3.57 -16.09 -7.59
CA GLU A 44 4.61 -15.69 -8.54
C GLU A 44 4.73 -14.17 -8.68
N ALA A 45 3.61 -13.45 -8.68
CA ALA A 45 3.61 -11.99 -8.66
C ALA A 45 4.27 -11.42 -7.39
N VAL A 46 3.98 -11.98 -6.21
CA VAL A 46 4.65 -11.58 -4.96
C VAL A 46 6.16 -11.80 -5.05
N LYS A 47 6.61 -12.93 -5.61
CA LYS A 47 8.05 -13.19 -5.82
C LYS A 47 8.70 -12.15 -6.74
N ARG A 48 8.01 -11.73 -7.81
CA ARG A 48 8.49 -10.67 -8.70
C ARG A 48 8.62 -9.33 -7.97
N VAL A 49 7.66 -8.95 -7.13
CA VAL A 49 7.78 -7.75 -6.28
C VAL A 49 8.98 -7.86 -5.33
N VAL A 50 9.19 -9.00 -4.67
CA VAL A 50 10.36 -9.22 -3.79
C VAL A 50 11.66 -9.03 -4.58
N SER A 51 11.78 -9.67 -5.73
CA SER A 51 12.96 -9.57 -6.58
C SER A 51 13.20 -8.15 -7.09
N ALA A 52 12.14 -7.42 -7.46
CA ALA A 52 12.24 -6.05 -7.97
C ALA A 52 12.64 -5.04 -6.87
N MET A 53 12.20 -5.28 -5.64
CA MET A 53 12.63 -4.46 -4.49
C MET A 53 14.11 -4.64 -4.18
N ASN A 54 14.65 -5.87 -4.36
CA ASN A 54 16.06 -6.19 -4.15
C ASN A 54 16.62 -5.68 -2.80
N ILE A 55 15.85 -5.87 -1.72
CA ILE A 55 16.24 -5.49 -0.35
C ILE A 55 16.54 -6.76 0.44
N GLU A 56 17.68 -6.80 1.11
CA GLU A 56 18.06 -7.90 1.99
C GLU A 56 17.01 -8.13 3.10
N GLY A 57 16.62 -9.41 3.29
CA GLY A 57 15.59 -9.79 4.26
C GLY A 57 14.15 -9.43 3.86
N PHE A 58 13.93 -8.70 2.77
CA PHE A 58 12.59 -8.48 2.24
C PHE A 58 12.08 -9.73 1.53
N GLY A 59 10.81 -10.09 1.77
CA GLY A 59 10.28 -11.38 1.37
C GLY A 59 8.76 -11.38 1.22
N PRO A 60 8.16 -12.51 0.81
CA PRO A 60 6.73 -12.55 0.45
C PRO A 60 5.78 -12.04 1.55
N ASN A 61 6.05 -12.40 2.81
CA ASN A 61 5.25 -11.93 3.95
C ASN A 61 5.33 -10.41 4.16
N HIS A 62 6.48 -9.81 3.83
CA HIS A 62 6.68 -8.38 3.89
C HIS A 62 5.88 -7.65 2.80
N VAL A 63 5.79 -8.20 1.57
CA VAL A 63 4.95 -7.64 0.50
C VAL A 63 3.50 -7.52 0.93
N ILE A 64 2.91 -8.64 1.40
CA ILE A 64 1.50 -8.68 1.81
C ILE A 64 1.25 -7.76 3.01
N SER A 65 2.13 -7.79 4.01
CA SER A 65 1.97 -6.97 5.21
C SER A 65 2.17 -5.48 4.91
N LYS A 66 3.14 -5.11 4.07
CA LYS A 66 3.40 -3.72 3.66
C LYS A 66 2.20 -3.13 2.92
N PHE A 67 1.65 -3.85 1.94
CA PHE A 67 0.47 -3.37 1.21
C PHE A 67 -0.77 -3.25 2.10
N LYS A 68 -0.99 -4.22 3.00
CA LYS A 68 -2.07 -4.13 4.00
C LYS A 68 -1.92 -2.89 4.90
N ASN A 69 -0.70 -2.61 5.36
CA ASN A 69 -0.43 -1.44 6.18
C ASN A 69 -0.62 -0.15 5.39
N LEU A 70 -0.21 -0.09 4.12
CA LEU A 70 -0.45 1.07 3.25
C LEU A 70 -1.94 1.35 3.07
N ARG A 71 -2.77 0.33 2.80
CA ARG A 71 -4.23 0.51 2.73
C ARG A 71 -4.81 1.00 4.05
N SER A 72 -4.33 0.48 5.18
CA SER A 72 -4.77 0.94 6.51
C SER A 72 -4.42 2.41 6.74
N SER A 73 -3.19 2.83 6.43
CA SER A 73 -2.75 4.23 6.55
C SER A 73 -3.52 5.13 5.60
N TYR A 74 -3.72 4.72 4.35
CA TYR A 74 -4.52 5.46 3.37
C TYR A 74 -5.96 5.70 3.87
N CYS A 75 -6.62 4.68 4.42
CA CYS A 75 -7.94 4.85 5.04
C CYS A 75 -7.94 5.82 6.23
N GLN A 76 -6.82 5.94 6.97
CA GLN A 76 -6.70 6.91 8.06
C GLN A 76 -6.53 8.33 7.51
N GLU A 77 -5.73 8.50 6.45
CA GLU A 77 -5.59 9.79 5.76
C GLU A 77 -6.94 10.26 5.19
N LEU A 78 -7.72 9.38 4.54
CA LEU A 78 -9.07 9.70 4.08
C LEU A 78 -10.00 10.14 5.22
N LYS A 79 -9.90 9.50 6.40
CA LYS A 79 -10.69 9.90 7.57
C LYS A 79 -10.32 11.29 8.07
N LYS A 80 -9.04 11.67 8.02
CA LYS A 80 -8.60 13.02 8.42
C LYS A 80 -9.18 14.07 7.49
N ILE A 81 -9.11 13.84 6.17
CA ILE A 81 -9.73 14.70 5.14
C ILE A 81 -11.24 14.85 5.44
N ALA A 82 -11.95 13.73 5.54
CA ALA A 82 -13.39 13.75 5.80
C ALA A 82 -13.78 14.38 7.15
N THR A 83 -12.87 14.39 8.13
CA THR A 83 -13.11 15.02 9.44
C THR A 83 -12.89 16.53 9.36
N SER A 84 -11.85 17.00 8.68
CA SER A 84 -11.61 18.44 8.50
C SER A 84 -12.71 19.10 7.67
N GLU A 85 -13.28 18.39 6.70
CA GLU A 85 -14.42 18.89 5.92
C GLU A 85 -15.69 19.09 6.78
N LYS A 86 -15.91 18.21 7.77
CA LYS A 86 -17.13 18.21 8.60
C LYS A 86 -17.10 19.20 9.74
N SER A 87 -15.92 19.65 10.19
CA SER A 87 -15.81 20.56 11.33
C SER A 87 -16.22 22.01 11.02
N GLY A 88 -16.76 22.29 9.82
CA GLY A 88 -17.11 23.65 9.41
C GLY A 88 -15.89 24.56 9.28
N ALA A 89 -14.71 23.95 9.10
CA ALA A 89 -13.46 24.66 8.92
C ALA A 89 -13.54 25.45 7.60
N SER A 90 -12.87 26.60 7.51
CA SER A 90 -12.82 27.35 6.26
C SER A 90 -12.18 26.48 5.16
N VAL A 91 -12.38 26.81 3.88
CA VAL A 91 -11.75 26.05 2.77
C VAL A 91 -10.22 25.98 2.91
N GLU A 92 -9.62 26.92 3.64
CA GLU A 92 -8.19 27.00 3.94
C GLU A 92 -7.72 26.01 5.02
N ASP A 93 -8.65 25.41 5.78
CA ASP A 93 -8.38 24.50 6.91
C ASP A 93 -8.59 23.01 6.56
N ILE A 94 -8.87 22.69 5.30
CA ILE A 94 -9.04 21.30 4.87
C ILE A 94 -7.69 20.57 4.96
N TYR A 95 -7.68 19.42 5.64
CA TYR A 95 -6.49 18.62 5.81
C TYR A 95 -6.00 18.08 4.46
N VAL A 96 -4.70 18.30 4.17
CA VAL A 96 -4.02 17.74 3.01
C VAL A 96 -3.00 16.69 3.48
N PRO A 97 -3.08 15.43 3.00
CA PRO A 97 -2.07 14.43 3.32
C PRO A 97 -0.67 14.86 2.84
N HIS A 98 0.30 14.84 3.75
CA HIS A 98 1.69 15.18 3.44
C HIS A 98 2.52 13.99 2.93
N VAL A 99 1.95 12.79 2.96
CA VAL A 99 2.66 11.57 2.55
C VAL A 99 2.68 11.44 1.04
N ILE A 100 3.87 11.30 0.45
CA ILE A 100 4.05 11.33 -1.01
C ILE A 100 3.38 10.18 -1.77
N TRP A 101 3.07 9.08 -1.06
CA TRP A 101 2.43 7.91 -1.63
C TRP A 101 0.90 8.00 -1.67
N PHE A 102 0.29 9.03 -1.08
CA PHE A 102 -1.17 9.11 -0.90
C PHE A 102 -1.91 8.97 -2.24
N SER A 103 -1.57 9.79 -3.23
CA SER A 103 -2.22 9.79 -4.55
C SER A 103 -2.02 8.49 -5.33
N LYS A 104 -0.92 7.77 -5.09
CA LYS A 104 -0.69 6.46 -5.71
C LYS A 104 -1.62 5.38 -5.16
N MET A 105 -2.10 5.53 -3.93
CA MET A 105 -3.00 4.56 -3.32
C MET A 105 -4.43 4.62 -3.86
N ASP A 106 -4.81 5.71 -4.55
CA ASP A 106 -6.11 5.85 -5.24
C ASP A 106 -6.31 4.81 -6.36
N LEU A 107 -5.21 4.19 -6.83
CA LEU A 107 -5.22 3.21 -7.93
C LEU A 107 -5.73 1.81 -7.53
N PHE A 108 -5.87 1.51 -6.22
CA PHE A 108 -6.11 0.15 -5.69
C PHE A 108 -7.42 0.00 -4.90
#